data_AF-A0AAD6GXA0-F1
#
_entry.id   AF-A0AAD6GXA0-F1
#
_cell.length_a   1.000
_cell.length_b   1.000
_cell.length_c   1.000
_cell.angle_alpha   90.00
_cell.angle_beta   90.00
_cell.angle_gamma   90.00
#
_symmetry.space_group_name_H-M   'P 1'
#
loop_
_entity.id
_entity.type
_entity.pdbx_description
1 polymer ?
#
loop_
_entity_poly.entity_id
_entity_poly.type
_entity_poly.pdbx_seq_one_letter_code
_entity_poly.pdbx_strand_id
1 'polypeptide(L)'
;MWFRFAPENIRRCAGLLNEFRNATKALPNLKVYTSYRPTETTISAMKAEADVRDPALRVPVPGRLLPNYSACIVDENMKPVPIGVSGEILLGGIGVGRNEYLNKSELTAQAFIIDPFAKNNGNKSARMYRR
;
A
#
# COMPACT_ATOMS: atom_id res chain seq x y z
N MET A 1 4.99 7.77 -6.10
CA MET A 1 4.01 6.89 -5.43
C MET A 1 3.59 7.59 -4.15
N TRP A 2 2.44 8.25 -4.12
CA TRP A 2 2.14 9.21 -3.06
C TRP A 2 0.80 8.89 -2.40
N PHE A 3 0.87 8.14 -1.31
CA PHE A 3 -0.11 8.32 -0.24
C PHE A 3 -0.02 9.78 0.19
N ARG A 4 -1.10 10.56 0.04
CA ARG A 4 -1.20 11.81 0.79
C ARG A 4 -1.31 11.42 2.26
N PHE A 5 -0.18 11.41 2.95
CA PHE A 5 -0.20 11.35 4.40
C PHE A 5 -0.79 12.67 4.86
N ALA A 6 -1.92 12.60 5.57
CA ALA A 6 -2.46 13.76 6.25
C ALA A 6 -1.35 14.41 7.12
N PRO A 7 -1.23 15.74 7.21
CA PRO A 7 -0.10 16.43 7.85
C PRO A 7 0.21 15.95 9.29
N GLU A 8 -0.82 15.57 10.03
CA GLU A 8 -0.74 14.95 11.35
C GLU A 8 0.00 13.61 11.36
N ASN A 9 -0.18 12.80 10.30
CA ASN A 9 0.52 11.53 10.13
C ASN A 9 2.00 11.75 9.83
N ILE A 10 2.34 12.82 9.09
CA ILE A 10 3.74 13.19 8.81
C ILE A 10 4.48 13.55 10.10
N ARG A 11 3.87 14.36 10.97
CA ARG A 11 4.47 14.72 12.27
C ARG A 11 4.72 13.49 13.15
N ARG A 12 3.75 12.58 13.21
CA ARG A 12 3.88 11.32 13.96
C ARG A 12 5.00 10.44 13.40
N CYS A 13 5.12 10.34 12.07
CA CYS A 13 6.22 9.62 11.42
C CYS A 13 7.59 10.23 11.74
N ALA A 14 7.71 11.56 11.80
CA ALA A 14 8.98 12.21 12.11
C ALA A 14 9.49 11.89 13.53
N GLY A 15 8.59 11.80 14.52
CA GLY A 15 8.94 11.37 15.88
C GLY A 15 9.48 9.94 15.91
N LEU A 16 8.75 9.00 15.30
CA LEU A 16 9.15 7.60 15.21
C LEU A 16 10.48 7.40 14.47
N LEU A 17 10.74 8.17 13.41
CA LEU A 17 12.01 8.11 12.68
C LEU A 17 13.21 8.44 13.58
N ASN A 18 13.07 9.40 14.48
CA ASN A 18 14.14 9.76 15.41
C ASN A 18 14.39 8.67 16.46
N GLU A 19 13.34 8.00 16.93
CA GLU A 19 13.48 6.83 17.81
C GLU A 19 14.22 5.70 17.11
N PHE A 20 13.83 5.36 15.87
CA PHE A 20 14.54 4.34 15.09
C PHE A 20 15.98 4.73 14.80
N ARG A 21 16.27 5.99 14.44
CA ARG A 21 17.64 6.50 14.30
C ARG A 21 18.47 6.27 15.55
N ASN A 22 17.93 6.63 16.71
CA ASN A 22 18.64 6.43 17.97
C ASN A 22 18.85 4.94 18.27
N ALA A 23 17.86 4.09 18.02
CA ALA A 23 18.00 2.65 18.16
C ALA A 23 19.10 2.06 17.26
N THR A 24 19.26 2.57 16.02
CA THR A 24 20.34 2.11 15.13
C THR A 24 21.75 2.43 15.63
N LYS A 25 21.92 3.39 16.54
CA LYS A 25 23.22 3.68 17.19
C LYS A 25 23.61 2.57 18.16
N ALA A 26 22.65 2.02 18.90
CA ALA A 26 22.88 0.92 19.84
C ALA A 26 22.87 -0.46 19.15
N LEU A 27 22.13 -0.58 18.06
CA LEU A 27 21.97 -1.82 17.28
C LEU A 27 22.41 -1.56 15.82
N PRO A 28 23.72 -1.66 15.52
CA PRO A 28 24.25 -1.27 14.21
C PRO A 28 23.66 -2.08 13.05
N ASN A 29 23.23 -3.32 13.30
CA ASN A 29 22.62 -4.20 12.29
C ASN A 29 21.09 -4.12 12.24
N LEU A 30 20.46 -3.21 12.99
CA LEU A 30 19.01 -3.03 12.96
C LEU A 30 18.57 -2.54 11.57
N LYS A 31 17.61 -3.27 10.99
CA LYS A 31 16.92 -2.91 9.75
C LYS A 31 15.49 -2.50 10.05
N VAL A 32 15.07 -1.39 9.48
CA VAL A 32 13.71 -0.86 9.63
C VAL A 32 12.99 -1.03 8.31
N TYR A 33 11.77 -1.55 8.35
CA TYR A 33 10.95 -1.72 7.16
C TYR A 33 9.63 -0.98 7.33
N THR A 34 9.17 -0.39 6.24
CA THR A 34 7.83 0.14 6.11
C THR A 34 7.01 -0.70 5.16
N SER A 35 5.71 -0.76 5.41
CA SER A 35 4.81 -1.64 4.69
C SER A 35 3.43 -1.02 4.56
N TYR A 36 2.75 -1.26 3.44
CA TYR A 36 1.34 -0.95 3.26
C TYR A 36 0.48 -2.20 3.45
N ARG A 37 -0.51 -2.09 4.36
CA ARG A 37 -1.16 -3.22 5.03
C ARG A 37 -2.68 -3.01 5.23
N PRO A 38 -3.50 -2.86 4.17
CA PRO A 38 -4.93 -3.02 4.36
C PRO A 38 -5.23 -4.44 4.83
N THR A 39 -6.16 -4.59 5.77
CA THR A 39 -6.56 -5.90 6.34
C THR A 39 -7.10 -6.83 5.26
N GLU A 40 -7.70 -6.22 4.23
CA GLU A 40 -8.26 -6.84 3.03
C GLU A 40 -7.19 -7.41 2.09
N THR A 41 -5.91 -7.13 2.34
CA THR A 41 -4.78 -7.73 1.62
C THR A 41 -3.81 -8.40 2.60
N THR A 42 -3.95 -9.72 2.72
CA THR A 42 -3.27 -10.64 3.66
C THR A 42 -1.96 -10.09 4.24
N ILE A 43 -2.08 -9.40 5.39
CA ILE A 43 -0.99 -8.76 6.15
C ILE A 43 -0.33 -7.57 5.46
N SER A 44 0.32 -7.74 4.31
CA SER A 44 1.08 -6.68 3.62
C SER A 44 1.00 -6.88 2.12
N ALA A 45 0.76 -5.79 1.39
CA ALA A 45 0.82 -5.77 -0.07
C ALA A 45 2.15 -5.19 -0.58
N MET A 46 2.76 -4.29 0.19
CA MET A 46 3.98 -3.58 -0.21
C MET A 46 4.94 -3.47 0.96
N LYS A 47 6.25 -3.48 0.67
CA LYS A 47 7.28 -3.13 1.66
C LYS A 47 8.49 -2.41 1.04
N ALA A 48 9.18 -1.62 1.86
CA ALA A 48 10.51 -1.09 1.60
C ALA A 48 11.34 -1.14 2.87
N GLU A 49 12.65 -1.32 2.70
CA GLU A 49 13.60 -0.98 3.75
C GLU A 49 13.67 0.55 3.85
N ALA A 50 13.50 1.07 5.06
CA ALA A 50 13.65 2.47 5.37
C ALA A 50 15.07 2.68 5.88
N ASP A 51 15.90 3.36 5.10
CA ASP A 51 17.22 3.78 5.58
C ASP A 51 17.06 4.95 6.55
N VAL A 52 16.76 4.61 7.81
CA VAL A 52 16.58 5.60 8.87
C VAL A 52 17.88 6.35 9.18
N ARG A 53 19.05 5.81 8.80
CA ARG A 53 20.34 6.48 8.99
C ARG A 53 20.53 7.63 8.02
N ASP A 54 19.82 7.64 6.90
CA ASP A 54 19.78 8.79 5.99
C ASP A 54 19.11 10.00 6.68
N PRO A 55 19.84 11.10 6.91
CA PRO A 55 19.27 12.32 7.50
C PRO A 55 18.27 13.01 6.57
N ALA A 56 18.28 12.73 5.27
CA ALA A 56 17.33 13.24 4.29
C ALA A 56 15.97 12.51 4.36
N LEU A 57 15.90 11.33 4.97
CA LEU A 57 14.63 10.61 5.11
C LEU A 57 13.67 11.39 6.03
N ARG A 58 12.56 11.85 5.45
CA ARG A 58 11.47 12.57 6.16
C ARG A 58 10.24 11.71 6.38
N VAL A 59 9.83 10.95 5.37
CA VAL A 59 8.68 10.04 5.43
C VAL A 59 9.06 8.76 4.67
N PRO A 60 9.03 7.59 5.30
CA PRO A 60 9.28 6.33 4.59
C PRO A 60 8.13 6.03 3.62
N VAL A 61 8.47 5.64 2.40
CA VAL A 61 7.48 5.18 1.42
C VAL A 61 7.22 3.68 1.59
N PRO A 62 5.99 3.18 1.36
CA PRO A 62 5.68 1.76 1.52
C PRO A 62 6.41 0.82 0.54
N GLY A 63 7.09 1.36 -0.47
CA GLY A 63 8.03 0.60 -1.28
C GLY A 63 7.45 -0.12 -2.48
N ARG A 64 7.91 -1.35 -2.70
CA ARG A 64 7.53 -2.18 -3.86
C ARG A 64 6.47 -3.20 -3.46
N LEU A 65 5.71 -3.66 -4.45
CA LEU A 65 4.77 -4.76 -4.27
C LEU A 65 5.50 -6.04 -3.84
N LEU A 66 4.88 -6.80 -2.95
CA LEU A 66 5.30 -8.16 -2.67
C LEU A 66 5.02 -9.07 -3.88
N PRO A 67 5.69 -10.23 -3.97
CA PRO A 67 5.41 -11.20 -5.03
C PRO A 67 3.92 -11.55 -5.10
N ASN A 68 3.41 -11.73 -6.32
CA ASN A 68 2.02 -12.10 -6.60
C ASN A 68 0.96 -11.06 -6.19
N TYR A 69 1.38 -9.82 -5.90
CA TYR A 69 0.50 -8.65 -5.80
C TYR A 69 0.60 -7.78 -7.05
N SER A 70 -0.50 -7.13 -7.39
CA SER A 70 -0.56 -6.05 -8.39
C SER A 70 -1.13 -4.79 -7.75
N ALA A 71 -0.78 -3.63 -8.31
CA ALA A 71 -1.39 -2.37 -7.90
C ALA A 71 -1.53 -1.43 -9.09
N CYS A 72 -2.59 -0.63 -9.08
CA CYS A 72 -2.83 0.44 -10.04
C CYS A 72 -3.29 1.69 -9.29
N ILE A 73 -2.94 2.87 -9.80
CA ILE A 73 -3.49 4.14 -9.31
C ILE A 73 -4.46 4.65 -10.37
N VAL A 74 -5.70 4.93 -9.98
CA VAL A 74 -6.78 5.33 -10.89
C VAL A 74 -7.39 6.68 -10.54
N ASP A 75 -8.02 7.31 -11.53
CA ASP A 75 -8.88 8.48 -11.35
C ASP A 75 -10.32 8.09 -10.95
N GLU A 76 -11.19 9.09 -10.82
CA GLU A 76 -12.62 8.93 -10.49
C GLU A 76 -13.39 8.10 -11.54
N ASN A 77 -12.87 8.00 -12.76
CA ASN A 77 -13.45 7.25 -13.87
C ASN A 77 -12.82 5.85 -14.02
N MET A 78 -12.07 5.38 -13.01
CA MET A 78 -11.36 4.09 -13.00
C MET A 78 -10.30 3.95 -14.10
N LYS A 79 -9.73 5.06 -14.58
CA LYS A 79 -8.64 5.05 -15.57
C LYS A 79 -7.29 5.17 -14.88
N PRO A 80 -6.26 4.40 -15.29
CA PRO A 80 -4.91 4.54 -14.77
C PRO A 80 -4.39 5.97 -14.93
N VAL A 81 -3.80 6.53 -13.87
CA VAL A 81 -3.18 7.86 -13.91
C VAL A 81 -1.68 7.77 -14.24
N PRO A 82 -1.08 8.80 -14.88
CA PRO A 82 0.35 8.85 -15.12
C PRO A 82 1.21 8.86 -13.84
N ILE A 83 2.49 8.50 -13.99
CA ILE A 83 3.45 8.54 -12.89
C ILE A 83 3.52 9.96 -12.30
N GLY A 84 3.38 10.06 -10.98
CA GLY A 84 3.44 11.32 -10.25
C GLY A 84 2.09 11.99 -10.03
N VAL A 85 1.04 11.57 -10.75
CA VAL A 85 -0.33 12.05 -10.54
C VAL A 85 -0.96 11.32 -9.36
N SER A 86 -1.71 12.05 -8.53
CA SER A 86 -2.45 11.47 -7.40
C SER A 86 -3.72 10.78 -7.88
N GLY A 87 -4.09 9.69 -7.22
CA GLY A 87 -5.33 8.97 -7.50
C GLY A 87 -5.58 7.92 -6.43
N GLU A 88 -6.58 7.08 -6.67
CA GLU A 88 -7.00 6.00 -5.77
C GLU A 88 -6.20 4.72 -6.05
N ILE A 89 -5.81 3.99 -5.00
CA ILE A 89 -5.05 2.74 -5.15
C ILE A 89 -6.00 1.54 -5.25
N LEU A 90 -5.80 0.74 -6.28
CA LEU A 90 -6.38 -0.59 -6.42
C LEU A 90 -5.29 -1.63 -6.15
N LEU A 91 -5.58 -2.62 -5.32
CA LEU A 91 -4.68 -3.73 -5.03
C LEU A 91 -5.26 -5.04 -5.56
N GLY A 92 -4.50 -5.76 -6.37
CA GLY A 92 -4.85 -7.08 -6.90
C GLY A 92 -3.88 -8.16 -6.43
N GLY A 93 -4.17 -9.39 -6.81
CA GLY A 93 -3.29 -10.54 -6.58
C GLY A 93 -3.77 -11.49 -5.49
N ILE A 94 -2.93 -12.50 -5.19
CA ILE A 94 -3.34 -13.67 -4.40
C ILE A 94 -3.71 -13.34 -2.95
N GLY A 95 -3.18 -12.24 -2.43
CA GLY A 95 -3.40 -11.84 -1.05
C GLY A 95 -4.65 -11.00 -0.84
N VAL A 96 -5.34 -10.59 -1.90
CA VAL A 96 -6.65 -9.93 -1.80
C VAL A 96 -7.65 -10.93 -1.21
N GLY A 97 -8.36 -10.50 -0.17
CA GLY A 97 -9.34 -11.30 0.52
C GLY A 97 -10.34 -11.92 -0.45
N ARG A 98 -10.63 -13.20 -0.26
CA ARG A 98 -11.68 -13.88 -1.04
C ARG A 98 -13.07 -13.39 -0.66
N ASN A 99 -13.22 -12.80 0.52
CA ASN A 99 -14.50 -12.65 1.20
C ASN A 99 -15.03 -11.23 1.17
N GLU A 100 -16.31 -11.18 1.50
CA GLU A 100 -17.09 -10.00 1.81
C GLU A 100 -16.88 -9.54 3.25
N TYR A 101 -17.09 -8.26 3.49
CA TYR A 101 -17.37 -7.77 4.83
C TYR A 101 -18.65 -8.46 5.32
N LEU A 102 -18.55 -9.18 6.45
CA LEU A 102 -19.64 -10.00 6.99
C LEU A 102 -20.93 -9.18 7.12
N ASN A 103 -22.01 -9.66 6.49
CA ASN A 103 -23.33 -9.01 6.45
C ASN A 103 -23.33 -7.60 5.83
N LYS A 104 -22.35 -7.28 4.98
CA LYS A 104 -22.24 -5.98 4.29
C LYS A 104 -21.95 -6.19 2.80
N SER A 105 -22.91 -6.76 2.10
CA SER A 105 -22.82 -7.07 0.66
C SER A 105 -22.58 -5.82 -0.20
N GLU A 106 -23.27 -4.72 0.08
CA GLU A 106 -23.10 -3.45 -0.65
C GLU A 106 -21.68 -2.90 -0.50
N LEU A 107 -21.17 -2.82 0.74
CA LEU A 107 -19.81 -2.36 1.01
C LEU A 107 -18.77 -3.29 0.37
N THR A 108 -19.05 -4.58 0.35
CA THR A 108 -18.18 -5.56 -0.31
C THR A 108 -18.13 -5.32 -1.81
N ALA A 109 -19.27 -5.14 -2.46
CA ALA A 109 -19.30 -4.91 -3.91
C ALA A 109 -18.57 -3.62 -4.30
N GLN A 110 -18.55 -2.62 -3.41
CA GLN A 110 -17.81 -1.37 -3.59
C GLN A 110 -16.29 -1.55 -3.37
N ALA A 111 -15.88 -2.32 -2.37
CA ALA A 111 -14.48 -2.50 -2.00
C ALA A 111 -13.77 -3.61 -2.80
N PHE A 112 -14.46 -4.70 -3.16
CA PHE A 112 -13.90 -5.84 -3.88
C PHE A 112 -14.45 -5.89 -5.30
N ILE A 113 -13.91 -5.02 -6.14
CA ILE A 113 -14.34 -4.86 -7.52
C ILE A 113 -13.73 -5.93 -8.43
N ILE A 114 -14.38 -6.18 -9.57
CA ILE A 114 -13.77 -6.95 -10.65
C ILE A 114 -12.54 -6.20 -11.15
N ASP A 115 -11.43 -6.90 -11.37
CA ASP A 115 -10.21 -6.32 -11.91
C ASP A 115 -10.50 -5.73 -13.31
N PRO A 116 -10.49 -4.39 -13.48
CA PRO A 116 -10.82 -3.76 -14.76
C PRO A 116 -9.74 -4.03 -15.83
N PHE A 117 -8.58 -4.56 -15.43
CA PHE A 117 -7.45 -4.87 -16.29
C PHE A 117 -7.30 -6.38 -16.56
N ALA A 118 -8.21 -7.21 -16.03
CA ALA A 118 -8.19 -8.68 -16.13
C ALA A 118 -8.11 -9.22 -17.56
N LYS A 119 -8.59 -8.47 -18.57
CA LYS A 119 -8.50 -8.87 -19.99
C LYS A 119 -7.06 -9.14 -20.45
N ASN A 120 -6.07 -8.50 -19.82
CA ASN A 120 -4.66 -8.65 -20.18
C ASN A 120 -3.97 -9.82 -19.43
N ASN A 121 -4.62 -10.40 -18.41
CA ASN A 121 -3.99 -11.33 -17.45
C ASN A 121 -4.59 -12.75 -17.47
N GLY A 122 -5.51 -13.05 -18.39
CA GLY A 122 -6.08 -14.39 -18.60
C GLY A 122 -7.09 -14.87 -17.56
N ASN A 123 -7.27 -14.15 -16.43
CA ASN A 123 -8.22 -14.51 -15.37
C ASN A 123 -9.37 -13.50 -15.27
N LYS A 124 -10.49 -13.81 -15.94
CA LYS A 124 -11.70 -12.96 -15.95
C LYS A 124 -12.41 -12.83 -14.60
N SER A 125 -12.02 -13.63 -13.61
CA SER A 125 -12.59 -13.61 -12.25
C SER A 125 -11.64 -12.97 -11.23
N ALA A 126 -10.54 -12.36 -11.69
CA ALA A 126 -9.66 -11.59 -10.82
C ALA A 126 -10.41 -10.40 -10.20
N ARG A 127 -10.12 -10.12 -8.94
CA ARG A 127 -10.68 -8.99 -8.19
C ARG A 127 -9.56 -8.08 -7.70
N MET A 128 -9.90 -6.81 -7.51
CA MET A 128 -9.05 -5.84 -6.84
C MET A 128 -9.76 -5.27 -5.63
N TYR A 129 -9.00 -5.06 -4.55
CA TYR A 129 -9.42 -4.27 -3.41
C TYR A 129 -9.24 -2.77 -3.71
N ARG A 130 -10.31 -2.03 -3.48
CA ARG A 130 -10.45 -0.58 -3.63
C ARG A 130 -10.62 0.02 -2.23
N ARG A 131 -9.92 1.13 -1.94
CA ARG A 131 -9.91 1.75 -0.62
C ARG A 131 -10.72 3.04 -0.56
#